data_AF-A0A3D1J5Z2-F1
#
_entry.id   AF-A0A3D1J5Z2-F1
#
_cell.length_a   1.000
_cell.length_b   1.000
_cell.length_c   1.000
_cell.angle_alpha   90.00
_cell.angle_beta   90.00
_cell.angle_gamma   90.00
#
_symmetry.space_group_name_H-M   'P 1'
#
loop_
_entity.id
_entity.type
_entity.pdbx_description
1 polymer ?
#
loop_
_entity_poly.entity_id
_entity_poly.type
_entity_poly.pdbx_seq_one_letter_code
_entity_poly.pdbx_strand_id
1 'polypeptide(L)' 'MSTPRTAEVVRHTNETQIRVAINIDGSGQQKLNTGVPFLDHML' A
#
# COMPACT_ATOMS: atom_id res chain seq x y z
N MET A 1 2.97 -25.89 5.49
CA MET A 1 2.05 -24.76 5.70
C MET A 1 2.65 -23.57 4.96
N SER A 2 1.94 -22.96 4.01
CA SER A 2 2.46 -21.81 3.26
C SER A 2 2.36 -20.56 4.14
N THR A 3 3.45 -19.82 4.28
CA THR A 3 3.44 -18.52 4.97
C THR A 3 2.61 -17.54 4.13
N PRO A 4 1.71 -16.74 4.74
CA PRO A 4 0.95 -15.73 4.01
C PRO A 4 1.89 -14.72 3.34
N ARG A 5 1.64 -14.40 2.06
CA ARG A 5 2.46 -13.45 1.28
C ARG A 5 1.99 -12.02 1.50
N THR A 6 2.14 -11.56 2.73
CA THR A 6 1.78 -10.22 3.17
C THR A 6 3.00 -9.43 3.58
N ALA A 7 3.00 -8.12 3.33
CA ALA A 7 4.05 -7.21 3.76
C ALA A 7 3.46 -5.86 4.13
N GLU A 8 4.02 -5.22 5.15
CA GLU A 8 3.71 -3.85 5.54
C GLU A 8 5.01 -3.06 5.65
N VAL A 9 5.03 -1.87 5.04
CA VAL A 9 6.18 -0.97 5.02
C VAL A 9 5.73 0.42 5.42
N VAL A 10 6.45 1.00 6.37
CA VAL A 10 6.30 2.40 6.79
C VAL A 10 7.60 3.11 6.45
N ARG A 11 7.50 4.22 5.73
CA ARG A 11 8.64 5.06 5.35
C ARG A 11 8.33 6.52 5.69
N HIS A 12 9.17 7.10 6.53
CA HIS A 12 9.10 8.51 6.87
C HIS A 12 10.38 9.21 6.38
N THR A 13 10.20 10.26 5.59
CA THR A 13 11.25 11.23 5.25
C THR A 13 10.78 12.62 5.65
N ASN A 14 11.64 13.64 5.48
CA ASN A 14 11.26 15.02 5.76
C ASN A 14 10.21 15.55 4.77
N GLU A 15 10.13 14.96 3.58
CA GLU A 15 9.22 15.35 2.51
C GLU A 15 7.87 14.63 2.60
N THR A 16 7.88 13.33 2.93
CA THR A 16 6.67 12.51 2.89
C THR A 16 6.64 11.44 3.96
N GLN A 17 5.43 11.08 4.37
CA GLN A 17 5.16 9.97 5.27
C GLN A 17 4.25 8.98 4.55
N ILE A 18 4.72 7.75 4.37
CA ILE A 18 4.08 6.75 3.53
C ILE A 18 3.92 5.46 4.34
N ARG A 19 2.73 4.85 4.25
CA ARG A 19 2.41 3.52 4.79
C ARG A 19 1.77 2.69 3.69
N VAL A 20 2.31 1.50 3.43
CA VAL A 20 1.79 0.55 2.43
C VAL A 20 1.65 -0.80 3.07
N ALA A 21 0.49 -1.43 2.89
CA ALA A 21 0.26 -2.83 3.23
C ALA A 21 -0.20 -3.56 1.97
N ILE A 22 0.42 -4.70 1.66
CA ILE A 22 0.12 -5.50 0.48
C ILE A 22 -0.13 -6.95 0.87
N ASN A 23 -1.13 -7.55 0.24
CA ASN A 23 -1.42 -8.98 0.29
C ASN A 23 -1.50 -9.51 -1.15
N ILE A 24 -0.54 -10.36 -1.54
CA ILE A 24 -0.47 -10.92 -2.90
C ILE A 24 -1.60 -11.94 -3.14
N ASP A 25 -2.10 -12.57 -2.08
CA ASP A 25 -3.18 -13.56 -2.12
C ASP A 25 -4.56 -12.93 -1.80
N GLY A 26 -4.69 -11.62 -1.96
CA GLY A 26 -5.91 -10.86 -1.66
C GLY A 26 -7.00 -10.94 -2.75
N SER A 27 -8.14 -10.28 -2.51
CA SER A 27 -9.31 -10.28 -3.39
C SER A 27 -9.53 -8.96 -4.17
N GLY A 28 -8.46 -8.19 -4.42
CA GLY A 28 -8.53 -6.92 -5.16
C GLY A 28 -9.14 -5.76 -4.36
N GLN A 29 -9.15 -5.84 -3.03
CA GLN A 29 -9.55 -4.73 -2.17
C GLN A 29 -8.42 -3.70 -2.08
N GLN A 30 -8.71 -2.45 -2.43
CA GLN A 30 -7.75 -1.35 -2.32
C GLN A 30 -8.35 -0.14 -1.60
N LYS A 31 -7.53 0.50 -0.76
CA LYS A 31 -7.85 1.78 -0.13
C LYS A 31 -6.63 2.67 -0.26
N LEU A 32 -6.72 3.63 -1.17
CA LEU A 32 -5.63 4.52 -1.53
C LEU A 32 -6.01 5.95 -1.14
N ASN A 33 -5.05 6.66 -0.57
CA ASN A 33 -5.17 8.06 -0.23
C ASN A 33 -3.77 8.68 -0.22
N THR A 34 -3.24 8.94 -1.41
CA THR A 34 -1.92 9.55 -1.58
C THR A 34 -1.99 11.08 -1.54
N GLY A 35 -3.19 11.66 -1.51
CA GLY A 35 -3.42 13.11 -1.63
C GLY A 35 -3.32 13.62 -3.07
N VAL A 36 -2.98 12.76 -4.03
CA VAL A 36 -2.93 13.06 -5.47
C VAL A 36 -3.97 12.18 -6.19
N PRO A 37 -5.14 12.73 -6.56
CA PRO A 37 -6.26 11.92 -7.07
C PRO A 37 -5.93 11.09 -8.31
N PHE A 38 -5.06 11.60 -9.19
CA PHE A 38 -4.64 10.87 -10.38
C PHE A 38 -3.74 9.67 -10.04
N LEU A 39 -2.90 9.79 -9.02
CA LEU A 39 -2.06 8.68 -8.56
C LEU A 39 -2.90 7.59 -7.90
N ASP A 40 -3.90 7.98 -7.10
CA ASP A 40 -4.86 7.04 -6.49
C ASP A 40 -5.68 6.27 -7.55
N HIS A 41 -5.85 6.83 -8.75
CA HIS A 41 -6.53 6.15 -9.86
C HIS A 41 -5.63 5.12 -10.57
N MET A 42 -4.32 5.34 -10.59
CA MET A 42 -3.37 4.47 -11.30
C MET A 42 -2.87 3.29 -10.48
N LEU A 43 -2.95 3.40 -9.14
CA LEU A 43 -2.56 2.37 -8.19
C LEU A 43 -3.74 1.45 -7.84
#